data_AF-A0AA39HCE3-F1
#
_entry.id   AF-A0AA39HCE3-F1
#
_cell.length_a   1.000
_cell.length_b   1.000
_cell.length_c   1.000
_cell.angle_alpha   90.00
_cell.angle_beta   90.00
_cell.angle_gamma   90.00
#
_symmetry.space_group_name_H-M   'P 1'
#
loop_
_entity.id
_entity.type
_entity.pdbx_description
1 polymer ?
#
loop_
_entity_poly.entity_id
_entity_poly.type
_entity_poly.pdbx_seq_one_letter_code
_entity_poly.pdbx_strand_id
1 'polypeptide(L)'
;MFGQSKFPSTPVSQPNQSEAAKSLFGENYAGGDNLFVTLKELGQMLQMIVYEYEELERNFMKMLVEVNACDDVLRDTKQRVFELVENVNSVEKKKDRIRADIEFLETQEKEMDELTAELEKAVGVSEWTDGSQVKLNSSLVPPTKADNQRQHMMQMQVGLDAQIKQASDDLAEILDQIAGLLALTPGSTGEDQEELNSALDQVRNILDYQITALQSINEIEMDVAKKFAVMEERLESERKLH
;
A
#
# COMPACT_ATOMS: atom_id res chain seq x y z
N MET A 1 -4.81 0.65 15.39
CA MET A 1 -3.90 0.43 16.54
C MET A 1 -3.01 1.65 16.64
N PHE A 2 -3.31 2.59 17.54
CA PHE A 2 -2.51 3.80 17.70
C PHE A 2 -1.35 3.51 18.66
N GLY A 3 -0.14 3.58 18.12
CA GLY A 3 1.11 3.40 18.87
C GLY A 3 1.24 4.47 19.94
N GLN A 4 1.47 4.01 21.17
CA GLN A 4 1.66 4.86 22.33
C GLN A 4 2.99 5.60 22.22
N SER A 5 2.95 6.92 22.00
CA SER A 5 4.09 7.79 22.28
C SER A 5 4.14 8.00 23.80
N LYS A 6 4.96 7.18 24.44
CA LYS A 6 5.27 7.21 25.86
C LYS A 6 6.06 8.49 26.17
N PHE A 7 5.38 9.55 26.58
CA PHE A 7 6.03 10.72 27.16
C PHE A 7 6.81 10.28 28.41
N PRO A 8 8.09 10.66 28.57
CA PRO A 8 8.76 10.48 29.85
C PRO A 8 8.13 11.46 30.84
N SER A 9 7.21 10.95 31.67
CA SER A 9 6.79 11.64 32.89
C SER A 9 7.95 11.57 33.87
N THR A 10 8.84 12.57 33.83
CA THR A 10 9.73 12.83 34.95
C THR A 10 8.87 13.41 36.08
N PRO A 11 8.83 12.78 37.27
CA PRO A 11 8.25 13.43 38.43
C PRO A 11 9.12 14.66 38.72
N VAL A 12 8.49 15.83 38.78
CA VAL A 12 9.09 17.01 39.39
C VAL A 12 9.34 16.64 40.84
N SER A 13 10.57 16.22 41.15
CA SER A 13 11.05 16.13 42.52
C SER A 13 11.12 17.55 43.06
N GLN A 14 10.08 17.94 43.79
CA GLN A 14 10.14 19.08 44.68
C GLN A 14 11.32 18.84 45.64
N PRO A 15 12.29 19.76 45.75
CA PRO A 15 13.20 19.70 46.88
C PRO A 15 12.37 19.89 48.15
N ASN A 16 12.43 18.91 49.05
CA ASN A 16 11.84 18.93 50.38
C ASN A 16 12.40 20.11 51.19
N GLN A 17 11.86 21.31 51.00
CA GLN A 17 12.23 22.50 51.78
C GLN A 17 11.62 22.51 53.20
N SER A 18 10.92 21.45 53.62
CA SER A 18 10.32 21.37 54.96
C SER A 18 11.20 20.66 56.01
N GLU A 19 12.22 19.89 55.60
CA GLU A 19 13.06 19.13 56.54
C GLU A 19 14.37 19.84 56.94
N ALA A 20 14.95 20.68 56.07
CA ALA A 20 16.17 21.41 56.41
C ALA A 20 15.95 22.53 57.45
N ALA A 21 14.73 23.07 57.56
CA ALA A 21 14.42 24.16 58.50
C ALA A 21 14.12 23.67 59.94
N LYS A 22 13.90 22.37 60.16
CA LYS A 22 13.51 21.83 61.48
C LYS A 22 14.70 21.42 62.36
N SER A 23 15.93 21.40 61.84
CA SER A 23 17.11 20.96 62.61
C SER A 23 17.87 22.08 63.34
N LEU A 24 17.42 23.34 63.27
CA LEU A 24 18.09 24.47 63.93
C LEU A 24 17.38 24.98 65.20
N PHE A 25 16.21 24.45 65.54
CA PHE A 25 15.49 24.77 66.78
C PHE A 25 15.36 23.53 67.67
N GLY A 26 16.51 23.05 68.15
CA GLY A 26 16.59 22.09 69.24
C GLY A 26 16.72 22.81 70.57
N GLU A 27 15.81 22.51 71.49
CA GLU A 27 15.73 23.01 72.87
C GLU A 27 17.09 22.98 73.60
N ASN A 28 17.47 24.13 74.19
CA ASN A 28 18.20 24.20 75.47
C ASN A 28 18.14 25.63 76.02
N TYR A 29 17.32 25.85 77.05
CA TYR A 29 17.36 27.03 77.90
C TYR A 29 18.14 26.71 79.17
N ALA A 30 19.42 27.08 79.21
CA ALA A 30 20.13 27.32 80.47
C ALA A 30 21.41 28.12 80.19
N GLY A 31 21.56 29.27 80.87
CA GLY A 31 22.82 29.99 80.97
C GLY A 31 22.96 31.14 79.98
N GLY A 32 23.03 32.36 80.50
CA GLY A 32 23.33 33.55 79.73
C GLY A 32 24.75 33.46 79.14
N ASP A 33 24.82 33.33 77.83
CA ASP A 33 25.91 33.79 76.94
C ASP A 33 25.55 33.58 75.45
N ASN A 34 24.27 33.73 75.07
CA ASN A 34 23.79 33.53 73.70
C ASN A 34 23.28 34.81 73.01
N LEU A 35 23.78 35.98 73.42
CA LEU A 35 23.60 37.24 72.65
C LEU A 35 24.71 37.43 71.59
N PHE A 36 25.49 36.38 71.35
CA PHE A 36 26.43 36.29 70.25
C PHE A 36 26.09 35.04 69.44
N VAL A 37 24.84 34.93 68.96
CA VAL A 37 24.67 34.44 67.59
C VAL A 37 25.54 35.38 66.78
N THR A 38 26.71 34.88 66.47
CA THR A 38 27.85 35.68 66.08
C THR A 38 27.39 36.48 64.87
N LEU A 39 27.58 37.81 64.82
CA LEU A 39 27.20 38.62 63.63
C LEU A 39 27.71 37.99 62.31
N LYS A 40 28.81 37.22 62.43
CA LYS A 40 29.37 36.33 61.43
C LYS A 40 28.46 35.17 60.97
N GLU A 41 27.80 34.46 61.87
CA GLU A 41 26.89 33.34 61.56
C GLU A 41 25.62 33.84 60.86
N LEU A 42 25.04 34.95 61.33
CA LEU A 42 23.93 35.60 60.63
C LEU A 42 24.37 36.13 59.25
N GLY A 43 25.57 36.72 59.16
CA GLY A 43 26.16 37.14 57.89
C GLY A 43 26.39 35.98 56.92
N GLN A 44 26.82 34.81 57.42
CA GLN A 44 26.97 33.60 56.63
C GLN A 44 25.63 33.03 56.15
N MET A 45 24.60 33.02 57.00
CA MET A 45 23.25 32.63 56.62
C MET A 45 22.65 33.57 55.58
N LEU A 46 22.84 34.89 55.75
CA LEU A 46 22.42 35.87 54.77
C LEU A 46 23.12 35.65 53.43
N GLN A 47 24.44 35.42 53.46
CA GLN A 47 25.21 35.13 52.25
C GLN A 47 24.77 33.83 51.56
N MET A 48 24.40 32.80 52.33
CA MET A 48 23.85 31.55 51.82
C MET A 48 22.50 31.78 51.13
N ILE A 49 21.57 32.50 51.77
CA ILE A 49 20.26 32.79 51.20
C ILE A 49 20.39 33.65 49.93
N VAL A 50 21.31 34.62 49.93
CA VAL A 50 21.61 35.43 48.73
C VAL A 50 22.14 34.55 47.60
N TYR A 51 23.06 33.63 47.90
CA TYR A 51 23.59 32.70 46.90
C TYR A 51 22.51 31.76 46.35
N GLU A 52 21.68 31.17 47.23
CA GLU A 52 20.56 30.32 46.84
C GLU A 52 19.53 31.07 46.00
N TYR A 53 19.27 32.35 46.33
CA TYR A 53 18.40 33.20 45.54
C TYR A 53 18.98 33.50 44.15
N GLU A 54 20.26 33.84 44.06
CA GLU A 54 20.92 34.05 42.77
C GLU A 54 20.95 32.77 41.92
N GLU A 55 21.12 31.60 42.54
CA GLU A 55 21.07 30.32 41.85
C GLU A 55 19.66 30.00 41.34
N LEU A 56 18.63 30.25 42.16
CA LEU A 56 17.24 30.12 41.76
C LEU A 56 16.89 31.05 40.60
N GLU A 57 17.36 32.30 40.64
CA GLU A 57 17.16 33.27 39.57
C GLU A 57 17.80 32.80 38.26
N ARG A 58 19.04 32.29 38.30
CA ARG A 58 19.71 31.70 37.13
C ARG A 58 18.94 30.51 36.55
N ASN A 59 18.45 29.62 37.41
CA ASN A 59 17.68 28.46 37.00
C ASN A 59 16.31 28.85 36.42
N PHE A 60 15.66 29.85 37.00
CA PHE A 60 14.40 30.39 36.49
C PHE A 60 14.57 31.03 35.10
N MET A 61 15.63 31.82 34.91
CA MET A 61 15.94 32.41 33.60
C MET A 61 16.24 31.33 32.55
N LYS A 62 16.97 30.28 32.91
CA LYS A 62 17.20 29.14 32.02
C LYS A 62 15.89 28.43 31.64
N MET A 63 15.02 28.20 32.61
CA MET A 63 13.71 27.58 32.38
C MET A 63 12.83 28.45 31.47
N LEU A 64 12.82 29.78 31.66
CA LEU A 64 12.09 30.69 30.78
C LEU A 64 12.58 30.61 29.32
N VAL A 65 13.89 30.50 29.10
CA VAL A 65 14.44 30.33 27.74
C VAL A 65 14.04 28.98 27.15
N GLU A 66 14.09 27.90 27.91
CA GLU A 66 13.67 26.57 27.46
C GLU A 66 12.16 26.51 27.13
N VAL A 67 11.32 27.12 27.96
CA VAL A 67 9.87 27.22 27.70
C VAL A 67 9.60 28.06 26.45
N ASN A 68 10.31 29.17 26.25
CA ASN A 68 10.18 29.97 25.04
C ASN A 68 10.60 29.18 23.78
N ALA A 69 11.71 28.43 23.85
CA ALA A 69 12.10 27.55 22.76
C ALA A 69 11.05 26.45 22.48
N CYS A 70 10.41 25.92 23.52
CA CYS A 70 9.31 24.96 23.39
C CYS A 70 8.08 25.60 22.72
N ASP A 71 7.72 26.82 23.10
CA ASP A 71 6.61 27.57 22.51
C ASP A 71 6.83 27.84 21.02
N ASP A 72 8.06 28.16 20.61
CA ASP A 72 8.39 28.37 19.20
C ASP A 72 8.24 27.08 18.38
N VAL A 73 8.72 25.94 18.89
CA VAL A 73 8.54 24.63 18.24
C VAL A 73 7.06 24.24 18.20
N LEU A 74 6.29 24.53 19.25
CA LEU A 74 4.87 24.26 19.29
C LEU A 74 4.11 25.10 18.27
N ARG A 75 4.48 26.39 18.12
CA ARG A 75 3.90 27.29 17.12
C ARG A 75 4.17 26.81 15.70
N ASP A 76 5.41 26.41 15.41
CA ASP A 76 5.78 25.86 14.10
C ASP A 76 5.05 24.54 13.81
N THR A 77 4.99 23.63 14.79
CA THR A 77 4.26 22.37 14.66
C THR A 77 2.77 22.62 14.40
N LYS A 78 2.17 23.59 15.10
CA LYS A 78 0.77 23.98 14.88
C LYS A 78 0.55 24.50 13.45
N GLN A 79 1.46 25.31 12.92
CA GLN A 79 1.39 25.82 11.55
C GLN A 79 1.47 24.66 10.54
N ARG A 80 2.43 23.74 10.70
CA ARG A 80 2.54 22.54 9.86
C ARG A 80 1.30 21.66 9.94
N VAL A 81 0.68 21.53 11.11
CA VAL A 81 -0.58 20.79 11.27
C VAL A 81 -1.71 21.48 10.50
N PHE A 82 -1.81 22.81 10.52
CA PHE A 82 -2.83 23.51 9.71
C PHE A 82 -2.63 23.31 8.22
N GLU A 83 -1.39 23.41 7.72
CA GLU A 83 -1.06 23.15 6.31
C GLU A 83 -1.38 21.71 5.92
N LEU A 84 -1.09 20.75 6.80
CA LEU A 84 -1.44 19.35 6.58
C LEU A 84 -2.96 19.16 6.51
N VAL A 85 -3.72 19.80 7.39
CA VAL A 85 -5.20 19.75 7.37
C VAL A 85 -5.75 20.34 6.08
N GLU A 86 -5.20 21.45 5.60
CA GLU A 86 -5.59 22.04 4.31
C GLU A 86 -5.30 21.09 3.14
N ASN A 87 -4.11 20.47 3.13
CA ASN A 87 -3.74 19.49 2.12
C ASN A 87 -4.65 18.25 2.15
N VAL A 88 -4.97 17.74 3.34
CA VAL A 88 -5.90 16.61 3.50
C VAL A 88 -7.29 16.97 2.98
N ASN A 89 -7.82 18.15 3.34
CA ASN A 89 -9.11 18.62 2.82
C ASN A 89 -9.10 18.78 1.29
N SER A 90 -7.97 19.21 0.71
CA SER A 90 -7.80 19.31 -0.74
C SER A 90 -7.80 17.93 -1.42
N VAL A 91 -7.09 16.96 -0.83
CA VAL A 91 -7.09 15.56 -1.30
C VAL A 91 -8.47 14.92 -1.18
N GLU A 92 -9.18 15.18 -0.08
CA GLU A 92 -10.53 14.67 0.11
C GLU A 92 -11.50 15.19 -0.96
N LYS A 93 -11.46 16.48 -1.25
CA LYS A 93 -12.23 17.06 -2.38
C LYS A 93 -11.89 16.42 -3.72
N LYS A 94 -10.60 16.14 -3.98
CA LYS A 94 -10.17 15.46 -5.21
C LYS A 94 -10.68 14.02 -5.27
N LYS A 95 -10.62 13.29 -4.16
CA LYS A 95 -11.17 11.93 -4.03
C LYS A 95 -12.68 11.93 -4.30
N ASP A 96 -13.42 12.87 -3.71
CA ASP A 96 -14.87 12.97 -3.93
C ASP A 96 -15.21 13.33 -5.38
N ARG A 97 -14.40 14.18 -6.02
CA ARG A 97 -14.52 14.46 -7.46
C ARG A 97 -14.29 13.20 -8.31
N ILE A 98 -13.20 12.48 -8.06
CA ILE A 98 -12.89 11.24 -8.79
C ILE A 98 -14.00 10.21 -8.60
N ARG A 99 -14.56 10.11 -7.40
CA ARG A 99 -15.71 9.23 -7.12
C ARG A 99 -16.92 9.61 -7.99
N ALA A 100 -17.26 10.89 -8.06
CA ALA A 100 -18.35 11.36 -8.91
C ALA A 100 -18.07 11.09 -10.41
N ASP A 101 -16.81 11.26 -10.84
CA ASP A 101 -16.39 10.96 -12.21
C ASP A 101 -16.49 9.44 -12.51
N ILE A 102 -16.17 8.57 -11.54
CA ILE A 102 -16.35 7.11 -11.66
C ILE A 102 -17.84 6.76 -11.75
N GLU A 103 -18.69 7.29 -10.87
CA GLU A 103 -20.14 7.05 -10.90
C GLU A 103 -20.76 7.51 -12.24
N PHE A 104 -20.24 8.61 -12.81
CA PHE A 104 -20.62 9.07 -14.14
C PHE A 104 -20.19 8.10 -15.24
N LEU A 105 -18.93 7.62 -15.22
CA LEU A 105 -18.43 6.65 -16.19
C LEU A 105 -19.18 5.31 -16.11
N GLU A 106 -19.48 4.80 -14.90
CA GLU A 106 -20.30 3.59 -14.71
C GLU A 106 -21.70 3.75 -15.31
N THR A 107 -22.29 4.94 -15.15
CA THR A 107 -23.59 5.25 -15.78
C THR A 107 -23.50 5.23 -17.30
N GLN A 108 -22.43 5.81 -17.86
CA GLN A 108 -22.19 5.81 -19.31
C GLN A 108 -21.94 4.40 -19.86
N GLU A 109 -21.15 3.58 -19.15
CA GLU A 109 -20.91 2.18 -19.51
C GLU A 109 -22.23 1.42 -19.59
N LYS A 110 -23.08 1.56 -18.56
CA LYS A 110 -24.40 0.94 -18.54
C LYS A 110 -25.30 1.40 -19.70
N GLU A 111 -25.34 2.70 -19.98
CA GLU A 111 -26.13 3.24 -21.12
C GLU A 111 -25.61 2.70 -22.46
N MET A 112 -24.28 2.56 -22.62
CA MET A 112 -23.68 1.98 -23.82
C MET A 112 -23.97 0.48 -23.95
N ASP A 113 -23.97 -0.26 -22.84
CA ASP A 113 -24.33 -1.68 -22.83
C ASP A 113 -25.81 -1.88 -23.18
N GLU A 114 -26.71 -1.07 -22.63
CA GLU A 114 -28.14 -1.09 -22.95
C GLU A 114 -28.38 -0.80 -24.45
N LEU A 115 -27.70 0.22 -25.00
CA LEU A 115 -27.77 0.55 -26.43
C LEU A 115 -27.20 -0.58 -27.31
N THR A 116 -26.08 -1.18 -26.88
CA THR A 116 -25.45 -2.29 -27.61
C THR A 116 -26.37 -3.50 -27.64
N ALA A 117 -27.01 -3.86 -26.52
CA ALA A 117 -27.98 -4.95 -26.46
C ALA A 117 -29.21 -4.70 -27.36
N GLU A 118 -29.68 -3.44 -27.44
CA GLU A 118 -30.76 -3.08 -28.38
C GLU A 118 -30.35 -3.27 -29.83
N LEU A 119 -29.12 -2.87 -30.19
CA LEU A 119 -28.57 -3.04 -31.53
C LEU A 119 -28.33 -4.52 -31.88
N GLU A 120 -27.80 -5.31 -30.96
CA GLU A 120 -27.63 -6.77 -31.13
C GLU A 120 -28.95 -7.45 -31.44
N LYS A 121 -30.01 -7.11 -30.68
CA LYS A 121 -31.37 -7.60 -30.91
C LYS A 121 -31.92 -7.17 -32.28
N ALA A 122 -31.65 -5.93 -32.70
CA ALA A 122 -32.10 -5.42 -34.00
C ALA A 122 -31.41 -6.13 -35.18
N VAL A 123 -30.13 -6.48 -35.04
CA VAL A 123 -29.36 -7.20 -36.07
C VAL A 123 -29.62 -8.71 -36.01
N GLY A 124 -30.14 -9.23 -34.89
CA GLY A 124 -30.39 -10.65 -34.68
C GLY A 124 -29.12 -11.45 -34.40
N VAL A 125 -28.09 -10.77 -33.89
CA VAL A 125 -26.84 -11.40 -33.43
C VAL A 125 -27.06 -11.80 -31.97
N SER A 126 -26.52 -12.95 -31.57
CA SER A 126 -26.44 -13.31 -30.14
C SER A 126 -25.55 -12.30 -29.42
N GLU A 127 -25.73 -12.18 -28.10
CA GLU A 127 -24.87 -11.38 -27.23
C GLU A 127 -23.38 -11.55 -27.63
N TRP A 128 -22.68 -10.45 -27.91
CA TRP A 128 -21.30 -10.48 -28.42
C TRP A 128 -20.33 -11.27 -27.52
N THR A 129 -20.68 -11.39 -26.24
CA THR A 129 -19.99 -12.14 -25.18
C THR A 129 -19.97 -13.66 -25.37
N ASP A 130 -20.83 -14.25 -26.19
CA ASP A 130 -20.88 -15.71 -26.38
C ASP A 130 -19.72 -16.24 -27.25
N GLY A 131 -18.92 -15.36 -27.89
CA GLY A 131 -17.87 -15.75 -28.82
C GLY A 131 -18.38 -16.55 -30.03
N SER A 132 -19.70 -16.64 -30.17
CA SER A 132 -20.35 -17.35 -31.27
C SER A 132 -20.19 -16.54 -32.55
N GLN A 133 -19.96 -17.24 -33.66
CA GLN A 133 -19.72 -16.58 -34.94
C GLN A 133 -20.93 -15.70 -35.29
N VAL A 134 -20.69 -14.43 -35.63
CA VAL A 134 -21.74 -13.54 -36.17
C VAL A 134 -22.29 -14.22 -37.43
N LYS A 135 -23.49 -14.79 -37.33
CA LYS A 135 -24.15 -15.46 -38.46
C LYS A 135 -24.81 -14.39 -39.32
N LEU A 136 -24.58 -14.47 -40.63
CA LEU A 136 -25.32 -13.65 -41.58
C LEU A 136 -26.82 -13.89 -41.38
N ASN A 137 -27.60 -12.81 -41.35
CA ASN A 137 -29.05 -12.87 -41.29
C ASN A 137 -29.60 -13.53 -42.56
N SER A 138 -29.71 -14.85 -42.56
CA SER A 138 -30.15 -15.64 -43.72
C SER A 138 -31.65 -15.50 -44.02
N SER A 139 -32.32 -14.52 -43.41
CA SER A 139 -33.78 -14.42 -43.42
C SER A 139 -34.35 -13.93 -44.77
N LEU A 140 -33.55 -13.30 -45.63
CA LEU A 140 -34.04 -12.70 -46.88
C LEU A 140 -33.29 -13.13 -48.16
N VAL A 141 -31.98 -13.39 -48.09
CA VAL A 141 -31.15 -13.78 -49.26
C VAL A 141 -30.07 -14.77 -48.80
N PRO A 142 -29.84 -15.90 -49.51
CA PRO A 142 -28.76 -16.82 -49.17
C PRO A 142 -27.38 -16.14 -49.38
N PRO A 143 -26.43 -16.29 -48.43
CA PRO A 143 -25.11 -15.68 -48.51
C PRO A 143 -24.35 -16.06 -49.79
N THR A 144 -23.76 -15.07 -50.47
CA THR A 144 -22.88 -15.31 -51.62
C THR A 144 -21.52 -15.83 -51.14
N LYS A 145 -20.73 -16.50 -52.01
CA LYS A 145 -19.34 -16.88 -51.70
C LYS A 145 -18.48 -15.67 -51.24
N ALA A 146 -18.72 -14.50 -51.82
CA ALA A 146 -18.06 -13.26 -51.42
C ALA A 146 -18.46 -12.80 -50.00
N ASP A 147 -19.71 -13.05 -49.58
CA ASP A 147 -20.20 -12.69 -48.24
C ASP A 147 -19.61 -13.62 -47.18
N ASN A 148 -19.49 -14.92 -47.48
CA ASN A 148 -18.82 -15.88 -46.61
C ASN A 148 -17.32 -15.55 -46.44
N GLN A 149 -16.64 -15.15 -47.52
CA GLN A 149 -15.23 -14.74 -47.45
C GLN A 149 -15.06 -13.46 -46.60
N ARG A 150 -15.97 -12.47 -46.77
CA ARG A 150 -15.98 -11.26 -45.93
C ARG A 150 -16.23 -11.58 -44.46
N GLN A 151 -17.17 -12.47 -44.15
CA GLN A 151 -17.45 -12.92 -42.79
C GLN A 151 -16.22 -13.58 -42.15
N HIS A 152 -15.54 -14.47 -42.88
CA HIS A 152 -14.33 -15.10 -42.39
C HIS A 152 -13.21 -14.09 -42.09
N MET A 153 -13.04 -13.08 -42.96
CA MET A 153 -12.08 -12.00 -42.74
C MET A 153 -12.43 -11.16 -41.50
N MET A 154 -13.70 -10.77 -41.33
CA MET A 154 -14.15 -10.07 -40.12
C MET A 154 -13.92 -10.91 -38.86
N GLN A 155 -14.18 -12.20 -38.91
CA GLN A 155 -13.98 -13.08 -37.76
C GLN A 155 -12.50 -13.21 -37.39
N MET A 156 -11.63 -13.35 -38.40
CA MET A 156 -10.18 -13.32 -38.16
C MET A 156 -9.73 -12.01 -37.54
N GLN A 157 -10.29 -10.88 -37.97
CA GLN A 157 -9.99 -9.57 -37.39
C GLN A 157 -10.38 -9.52 -35.90
N VAL A 158 -11.58 -9.97 -35.54
CA VAL A 158 -12.00 -10.05 -34.13
C VAL A 158 -11.05 -10.94 -33.31
N GLY A 159 -10.61 -12.07 -33.87
CA GLY A 159 -9.64 -12.94 -33.21
C GLY A 159 -8.26 -12.28 -33.01
N LEU A 160 -7.81 -11.49 -33.98
CA LEU A 160 -6.57 -10.72 -33.87
C LEU A 160 -6.70 -9.61 -32.82
N ASP A 161 -7.83 -8.89 -32.78
CA ASP A 161 -8.10 -7.86 -31.77
C ASP A 161 -8.11 -8.45 -30.36
N ALA A 162 -8.69 -9.65 -30.18
CA ALA A 162 -8.66 -10.37 -28.91
C ALA A 162 -7.23 -10.75 -28.49
N GLN A 163 -6.39 -11.21 -29.42
CA GLN A 163 -4.98 -11.51 -29.14
C GLN A 163 -4.18 -10.25 -28.76
N ILE A 164 -4.42 -9.11 -29.43
CA ILE A 164 -3.78 -7.84 -29.07
C ILE A 164 -4.20 -7.40 -27.67
N LYS A 165 -5.49 -7.52 -27.33
CA LYS A 165 -5.97 -7.18 -25.99
C LYS A 165 -5.32 -8.05 -24.93
N GLN A 166 -5.27 -9.36 -25.15
CA GLN A 166 -4.59 -10.29 -24.24
C GLN A 166 -3.09 -9.93 -24.09
N ALA A 167 -2.38 -9.66 -25.18
CA ALA A 167 -0.97 -9.25 -25.11
C ALA A 167 -0.78 -7.92 -24.37
N SER A 168 -1.74 -6.99 -24.46
CA SER A 168 -1.73 -5.74 -23.69
C SER A 168 -1.94 -5.99 -22.20
N ASP A 169 -2.86 -6.89 -21.84
CA ASP A 169 -3.13 -7.29 -20.45
C ASP A 169 -1.89 -8.01 -19.86
N ASP A 170 -1.27 -8.92 -20.62
CA ASP A 170 -0.02 -9.59 -20.24
C ASP A 170 1.12 -8.57 -20.01
N LEU A 171 1.23 -7.53 -20.86
CA LEU A 171 2.21 -6.46 -20.67
C LEU A 171 1.91 -5.60 -19.43
N ALA A 172 0.63 -5.34 -19.14
CA ALA A 172 0.24 -4.64 -17.92
C ALA A 172 0.58 -5.45 -16.67
N GLU A 173 0.39 -6.77 -16.70
CA GLU A 173 0.79 -7.67 -15.61
C GLU A 173 2.30 -7.68 -15.42
N ILE A 174 3.09 -7.76 -16.50
CA ILE A 174 4.56 -7.66 -16.43
C ILE A 174 4.98 -6.33 -15.81
N LEU A 175 4.33 -5.22 -16.19
CA LEU A 175 4.63 -3.91 -15.61
C LEU A 175 4.32 -3.86 -14.11
N ASP A 176 3.21 -4.44 -13.66
CA ASP A 176 2.85 -4.51 -12.25
C ASP A 176 3.84 -5.38 -11.45
N GLN A 177 4.24 -6.52 -12.00
CA GLN A 177 5.30 -7.37 -11.43
C GLN A 177 6.63 -6.63 -11.31
N ILE A 178 7.03 -5.88 -12.34
CA ILE A 178 8.26 -5.05 -12.31
C ILE A 178 8.13 -3.94 -11.26
N ALA A 179 6.97 -3.29 -11.16
CA ALA A 179 6.72 -2.27 -10.14
C ALA A 179 6.76 -2.85 -8.73
N GLY A 180 6.21 -4.06 -8.52
CA GLY A 180 6.32 -4.80 -7.27
C GLY A 180 7.78 -5.13 -6.91
N LEU A 181 8.56 -5.64 -7.87
CA LEU A 181 9.99 -5.92 -7.67
C LEU A 181 10.81 -4.64 -7.38
N LEU A 182 10.45 -3.51 -8.00
CA LEU A 182 11.09 -2.23 -7.76
C LEU A 182 10.72 -1.66 -6.38
N ALA A 183 9.48 -1.84 -5.93
CA ALA A 183 9.08 -1.49 -4.56
C ALA A 183 9.82 -2.33 -3.50
N LEU A 184 10.29 -3.53 -3.87
CA LEU A 184 11.04 -4.46 -3.02
C LEU A 184 12.57 -4.21 -2.99
N THR A 185 13.11 -3.17 -3.65
CA THR A 185 14.57 -2.91 -3.68
C THR A 185 14.89 -1.39 -3.61
N PRO A 186 15.84 -0.87 -2.79
CA PRO A 186 16.41 -1.32 -1.51
C PRO A 186 16.07 -0.32 -0.39
N GLY A 187 15.29 -0.76 0.60
CA GLY A 187 14.99 0.06 1.77
C GLY A 187 14.23 -0.63 2.90
N SER A 188 13.93 -1.93 2.78
CA SER A 188 13.02 -2.60 3.68
C SER A 188 13.71 -3.75 4.45
N THR A 189 13.18 -3.98 5.63
CA THR A 189 13.72 -4.73 6.76
C THR A 189 13.77 -6.24 6.52
N GLY A 190 14.58 -6.97 7.29
CA GLY A 190 14.87 -8.41 7.08
C GLY A 190 13.68 -9.38 7.06
N GLU A 191 12.48 -8.94 7.45
CA GLU A 191 11.22 -9.71 7.36
C GLU A 191 10.75 -9.84 5.90
N ASP A 192 10.96 -8.81 5.07
CA ASP A 192 10.53 -8.79 3.67
C ASP A 192 11.39 -9.71 2.77
N GLN A 193 12.59 -10.05 3.23
CA GLN A 193 13.51 -10.96 2.54
C GLN A 193 13.14 -12.44 2.75
N GLU A 194 12.49 -12.79 3.87
CA GLU A 194 11.90 -14.12 4.07
C GLU A 194 10.63 -14.30 3.22
N GLU A 195 9.80 -13.26 3.07
CA GLU A 195 8.65 -13.27 2.16
C GLU A 195 9.08 -13.38 0.69
N LEU A 196 10.15 -12.67 0.28
CA LEU A 196 10.74 -12.80 -1.05
C LEU A 196 11.23 -14.23 -1.33
N ASN A 197 11.91 -14.85 -0.36
CA ASN A 197 12.36 -16.23 -0.50
C ASN A 197 11.17 -17.20 -0.60
N SER A 198 10.10 -16.97 0.16
CA SER A 198 8.86 -17.76 0.07
C SER A 198 8.15 -17.59 -1.28
N ALA A 199 8.09 -16.37 -1.82
CA ALA A 199 7.51 -16.11 -3.13
C ALA A 199 8.36 -16.73 -4.25
N LEU A 200 9.69 -16.65 -4.15
CA LEU A 200 10.63 -17.29 -5.07
C LEU A 200 10.51 -18.82 -5.04
N ASP A 201 10.37 -19.42 -3.86
CA ASP A 201 10.12 -20.84 -3.70
C ASP A 201 8.74 -21.24 -4.26
N GLN A 202 7.72 -20.38 -4.14
CA GLN A 202 6.42 -20.61 -4.77
C GLN A 202 6.50 -20.57 -6.31
N VAL A 203 7.19 -19.58 -6.88
CA VAL A 203 7.43 -19.48 -8.33
C VAL A 203 8.19 -20.71 -8.82
N ARG A 204 9.22 -21.15 -8.09
CA ARG A 204 9.97 -22.37 -8.40
C ARG A 204 9.07 -23.60 -8.43
N ASN A 205 8.18 -23.77 -7.44
CA ASN A 205 7.24 -24.90 -7.39
C ASN A 205 6.23 -24.86 -8.56
N ILE A 206 5.77 -23.67 -8.95
CA ILE A 206 4.88 -23.50 -10.11
C ILE A 206 5.61 -23.88 -11.40
N LEU A 207 6.85 -23.42 -11.57
CA LEU A 207 7.66 -23.76 -12.73
C LEU A 207 7.96 -25.26 -12.80
N ASP A 208 8.30 -25.91 -11.68
CA ASP A 208 8.51 -27.36 -11.63
C ASP A 208 7.23 -28.13 -12.01
N TYR A 209 6.06 -27.66 -11.54
CA TYR A 209 4.77 -28.22 -11.95
C TYR A 209 4.50 -28.03 -13.44
N GLN A 210 4.75 -26.83 -13.98
CA GLN A 210 4.56 -26.53 -15.40
C GLN A 210 5.51 -27.33 -16.30
N ILE A 211 6.77 -27.51 -15.90
CA ILE A 211 7.74 -28.36 -16.62
C ILE A 211 7.24 -29.82 -16.63
N THR A 212 6.77 -30.32 -15.49
CA THR A 212 6.22 -31.68 -15.40
C THR A 212 4.96 -31.83 -16.26
N ALA A 213 4.09 -30.83 -16.27
CA ALA A 213 2.89 -30.81 -17.12
C ALA A 213 3.26 -30.82 -18.60
N LEU A 214 4.22 -29.98 -19.03
CA LEU A 214 4.71 -29.96 -20.42
C LEU A 214 5.36 -31.29 -20.82
N GLN A 215 6.11 -31.93 -19.92
CA GLN A 215 6.64 -33.27 -20.16
C GLN A 215 5.53 -34.29 -20.36
N SER A 216 4.47 -34.25 -19.54
CA SER A 216 3.32 -35.16 -19.70
C SER A 216 2.58 -34.92 -21.01
N ILE A 217 2.44 -33.66 -21.44
CA ILE A 217 1.82 -33.32 -22.73
C ILE A 217 2.67 -33.86 -23.88
N ASN A 218 4.00 -33.69 -23.82
CA ASN A 218 4.91 -34.23 -24.83
C ASN A 218 4.88 -35.76 -24.89
N GLU A 219 4.75 -36.44 -23.75
CA GLU A 219 4.58 -37.89 -23.70
C GLU A 219 3.26 -38.33 -24.36
N ILE A 220 2.16 -37.62 -24.08
CA ILE A 220 0.86 -37.85 -24.74
C ILE A 220 0.96 -37.59 -26.25
N GLU A 221 1.62 -36.51 -26.67
CA GLU A 221 1.81 -36.18 -28.09
C GLU A 221 2.59 -37.29 -28.81
N MET A 222 3.68 -37.77 -28.22
CA MET A 222 4.47 -38.86 -28.78
C MET A 222 3.66 -40.16 -28.89
N ASP A 223 2.81 -40.46 -27.91
CA ASP A 223 1.93 -41.63 -27.95
C ASP A 223 0.81 -41.50 -29.00
N VAL A 224 0.25 -40.31 -29.16
CA VAL A 224 -0.71 -40.01 -30.24
C VAL A 224 -0.03 -40.17 -31.60
N ALA A 225 1.18 -39.63 -31.78
CA ALA A 225 1.95 -39.76 -33.02
C ALA A 225 2.24 -41.23 -33.38
N LYS A 226 2.63 -42.05 -32.39
CA LYS A 226 2.80 -43.51 -32.58
C LYS A 226 1.50 -44.19 -33.02
N LYS A 227 0.37 -43.87 -32.37
CA LYS A 227 -0.94 -44.44 -32.75
C LYS A 227 -1.33 -44.04 -34.17
N PHE A 228 -1.07 -42.80 -34.58
CA PHE A 228 -1.29 -42.35 -35.95
C PHE A 228 -0.42 -43.10 -36.95
N ALA A 229 0.88 -43.29 -36.68
CA ALA A 229 1.75 -44.07 -37.56
C ALA A 229 1.28 -45.53 -37.74
N VAL A 230 0.81 -46.17 -36.67
CA VAL A 230 0.23 -47.53 -36.74
C VAL A 230 -1.08 -47.54 -37.54
N MET A 231 -1.93 -46.52 -37.38
CA MET A 231 -3.14 -46.40 -38.19
C MET A 231 -2.81 -46.17 -39.68
N GLU A 232 -1.79 -45.38 -39.97
CA GLU A 232 -1.32 -45.14 -41.34
C GLU A 232 -0.80 -46.43 -41.99
N GLU A 233 0.04 -47.20 -41.28
CA GLU A 233 0.52 -48.51 -41.74
C GLU A 233 -0.65 -49.48 -41.97
N ARG A 234 -1.64 -49.50 -41.07
CA ARG A 234 -2.84 -50.33 -41.23
C ARG A 234 -3.65 -49.91 -42.46
N LEU A 235 -3.86 -48.62 -42.69
CA LEU A 235 -4.58 -48.12 -43.86
C LEU A 235 -3.84 -48.45 -45.17
N GLU A 236 -2.51 -48.43 -45.18
CA GLU A 236 -1.73 -48.85 -46.34
C GLU A 236 -1.81 -50.37 -46.58
N SER A 237 -1.89 -51.17 -45.51
CA SER A 237 -2.11 -52.61 -45.63
C SER A 237 -3.50 -52.94 -46.19
N GLU A 238 -4.54 -52.22 -45.75
CA GLU A 238 -5.91 -52.37 -46.26
C GLU A 238 -6.02 -51.89 -47.72
N ARG A 239 -5.29 -50.84 -48.11
CA ARG A 239 -5.22 -50.36 -49.50
C ARG A 239 -4.53 -51.34 -50.45
N LYS A 240 -3.53 -52.09 -49.99
CA LYS A 240 -2.81 -53.09 -50.82
C LYS A 240 -3.57 -54.40 -50.98
N LEU A 241 -4.61 -54.64 -50.19
CA LEU A 241 -5.43 -55.85 -50.24
C LEU A 241 -6.65 -55.73 -51.20
N HIS A 242 -6.89 -54.52 -51.73
CA HIS A 242 -7.97 -54.20 -52.66
C HIS A 242 -7.43 -53.91 -54.06
#